data_AF-A0A398BVM8-F1
#
_entry.id   AF-A0A398BVM8-F1
#
_cell.length_a   1.000
_cell.length_b   1.000
_cell.length_c   1.000
_cell.angle_alpha   90.00
_cell.angle_beta   90.00
_cell.angle_gamma   90.00
#
_symmetry.space_group_name_H-M   'P 1'
#
loop_
_entity.id
_entity.type
_entity.pdbx_description
1 polymer ?
#
loop_
_entity_poly.entity_id
_entity_poly.type
_entity_poly.pdbx_seq_one_letter_code
_entity_poly.pdbx_strand_id
1 'polypeptide(L)'
;MPLKLTALTLAALAVAFPLNAQPSQSQTAKVNALWLIAIDDWGPLFTCGATNADSDEFIRNAWSKTRKRALEAMAGANWPKDDLARWQSRSEPDAMRLPLDTPFAKVIAYCSRRKDWVEHSFKVDMLPIGAEVEKILKPVTVP
;
A
#
# COMPACT_ATOMS: atom_id res chain seq x y z
N MET A 1 26.20 55.01 -37.53
CA MET A 1 25.45 55.11 -36.26
C MET A 1 25.17 53.69 -35.76
N PRO A 2 25.76 53.25 -34.65
CA PRO A 2 25.57 51.89 -34.12
C PRO A 2 24.36 51.84 -33.17
N LEU A 3 23.40 50.96 -33.44
CA LEU A 3 22.39 50.58 -32.45
C LEU A 3 23.01 49.57 -31.47
N LYS A 4 23.22 50.04 -30.24
CA LYS A 4 23.47 49.24 -29.04
C LYS A 4 22.12 48.83 -28.42
N LEU A 5 22.19 47.79 -27.58
CA LEU A 5 21.15 47.24 -26.70
C LEU A 5 20.05 46.47 -27.46
N THR A 6 19.68 45.25 -27.07
CA THR A 6 19.51 44.80 -25.68
C THR A 6 19.73 43.29 -25.61
N ALA A 7 20.62 42.88 -24.72
CA ALA A 7 20.65 41.54 -24.17
C ALA A 7 19.29 41.27 -23.51
N LEU A 8 18.39 40.55 -24.20
CA LEU A 8 17.25 39.93 -23.54
C LEU A 8 17.74 38.58 -23.05
N THR A 9 18.08 38.58 -21.77
CA THR A 9 18.37 37.46 -20.90
C THR A 9 17.28 36.40 -21.03
N LEU A 10 17.41 35.51 -22.02
CA LEU A 10 16.64 34.27 -22.13
C LEU A 10 17.22 33.22 -21.16
N ALA A 11 17.56 33.63 -19.94
CA ALA A 11 17.60 32.73 -18.81
C ALA A 11 16.14 32.55 -18.40
N ALA A 12 15.40 31.82 -19.24
CA ALA A 12 14.19 31.15 -18.81
C ALA A 12 14.60 30.40 -17.55
N LEU A 13 14.19 30.93 -16.40
CA LEU A 13 14.15 30.18 -15.17
C LEU A 13 13.42 28.90 -15.54
N ALA A 14 14.19 27.83 -15.72
CA ALA A 14 13.71 26.48 -15.59
C ALA A 14 13.17 26.42 -14.18
N VAL A 15 11.90 26.83 -14.04
CA VAL A 15 11.17 26.65 -12.81
C VAL A 15 11.00 25.14 -12.74
N ALA A 16 11.99 24.50 -12.11
CA ALA A 16 11.92 23.15 -11.60
C ALA A 16 10.87 23.15 -10.49
N PHE A 17 9.62 23.45 -10.85
CA PHE A 17 8.51 23.04 -10.06
C PHE A 17 8.59 21.51 -10.04
N PRO A 18 8.58 20.85 -8.87
CA PRO A 18 8.30 19.43 -8.79
C PRO A 18 6.82 19.26 -9.15
N LEU A 19 6.52 19.44 -10.44
CA LEU A 19 5.20 19.28 -11.04
C LEU A 19 4.91 17.78 -10.97
N ASN A 20 4.19 17.38 -9.93
CA ASN A 20 3.44 16.13 -9.86
C ASN A 20 4.19 14.95 -10.49
N ALA A 21 5.42 14.71 -10.05
CA ALA A 21 6.18 13.58 -10.55
C ALA A 21 5.40 12.32 -10.18
N GLN A 22 4.78 11.70 -11.19
CA GLN A 22 4.15 10.42 -11.01
C GLN A 22 5.21 9.43 -10.49
N PRO A 23 4.80 8.43 -9.70
CA PRO A 23 5.71 7.40 -9.25
C PRO A 23 6.40 6.75 -10.45
N SER A 24 7.70 6.51 -10.34
CA SER A 24 8.41 5.77 -11.39
C SER A 24 7.83 4.36 -11.55
N GLN A 25 7.94 3.78 -12.74
CA GLN A 25 7.50 2.41 -12.99
C GLN A 25 8.06 1.39 -11.98
N SER A 26 9.31 1.60 -11.54
CA SER A 26 9.96 0.77 -10.51
C SER A 26 9.27 0.92 -9.14
N GLN A 27 8.96 2.14 -8.71
CA GLN A 27 8.21 2.37 -7.48
C GLN A 27 6.81 1.77 -7.57
N THR A 28 6.13 1.94 -8.70
CA THR A 28 4.82 1.35 -8.93
C THR A 28 4.83 -0.17 -8.82
N ALA A 29 5.79 -0.84 -9.44
CA ALA A 29 5.94 -2.28 -9.36
C ALA A 29 6.18 -2.76 -7.91
N LYS A 30 7.05 -2.08 -7.17
CA LYS A 30 7.36 -2.41 -5.78
C LYS A 30 6.16 -2.23 -4.84
N VAL A 31 5.46 -1.09 -4.95
CA VAL A 31 4.25 -0.83 -4.15
C VAL A 31 3.16 -1.84 -4.46
N ASN A 32 2.93 -2.15 -5.74
CA ASN A 32 1.97 -3.16 -6.13
C ASN A 32 2.33 -4.54 -5.55
N ALA A 33 3.61 -4.94 -5.61
CA ALA A 33 4.06 -6.19 -5.00
C ALA A 33 3.85 -6.21 -3.48
N LEU A 34 4.13 -5.11 -2.78
CA LEU A 34 3.88 -5.01 -1.34
C LEU A 34 2.40 -5.17 -0.98
N TRP A 35 1.49 -4.58 -1.75
CA TRP A 35 0.05 -4.78 -1.53
C TRP A 35 -0.37 -6.24 -1.68
N LEU A 36 0.18 -6.94 -2.68
CA LEU A 36 -0.08 -8.37 -2.86
C LEU A 36 0.42 -9.19 -1.68
N ILE A 37 1.64 -8.92 -1.21
CA ILE A 37 2.23 -9.59 -0.05
C ILE A 37 1.41 -9.31 1.20
N ALA A 38 1.05 -8.05 1.46
CA ALA A 38 0.26 -7.68 2.63
C ALA A 38 -1.12 -8.35 2.64
N ILE A 39 -1.80 -8.41 1.49
CA ILE A 39 -3.10 -9.10 1.40
C ILE A 39 -2.93 -10.60 1.68
N ASP A 40 -1.86 -11.21 1.18
CA ASP A 40 -1.57 -12.63 1.39
C ASP A 40 -1.20 -12.96 2.84
N ASP A 41 -0.50 -12.04 3.51
CA ASP A 41 -0.09 -12.11 4.92
C ASP A 41 -1.30 -11.92 5.86
N TRP A 42 -2.15 -10.92 5.58
CA TRP A 42 -3.29 -10.56 6.43
C TRP A 42 -4.55 -11.41 6.20
N GLY A 43 -4.81 -11.87 4.98
CA GLY A 43 -6.00 -12.68 4.64
C GLY A 43 -6.21 -13.91 5.55
N PRO A 44 -5.15 -14.68 5.89
CA PRO A 44 -5.22 -15.77 6.87
C PRO A 44 -5.69 -15.33 8.25
N LEU A 45 -5.28 -14.16 8.77
CA LEU A 45 -5.76 -13.68 10.06
C LEU A 45 -7.26 -13.43 10.04
N PHE A 46 -7.76 -12.80 8.98
CA PHE A 46 -9.20 -12.53 8.82
C PHE A 46 -10.04 -13.78 8.60
N THR A 47 -9.45 -14.84 8.06
CA THR A 47 -10.14 -16.11 7.76
C THR A 47 -10.04 -17.12 8.91
N CYS A 48 -8.88 -17.20 9.57
CA CYS A 48 -8.52 -18.27 10.50
C CYS A 48 -8.35 -17.78 11.95
N GLY A 49 -7.94 -16.53 12.15
CA GLY A 49 -7.60 -15.98 13.48
C GLY A 49 -8.75 -15.24 14.18
N ALA A 50 -9.65 -14.62 13.41
CA ALA A 50 -10.82 -13.89 13.91
C ALA A 50 -11.93 -14.84 14.42
N THR A 51 -11.62 -15.64 15.43
CA THR A 51 -12.50 -16.71 15.96
C THR A 51 -13.61 -16.20 16.88
N ASN A 52 -13.54 -14.95 17.31
CA ASN A 52 -14.59 -14.26 18.08
C ASN A 52 -14.66 -12.76 17.70
N ALA A 53 -15.71 -12.06 18.15
CA ALA A 53 -15.95 -10.66 17.79
C ALA A 53 -14.78 -9.73 18.18
N ASP A 54 -14.24 -9.87 19.39
CA ASP A 54 -13.16 -9.01 19.89
C ASP A 54 -11.87 -9.19 19.09
N SER A 55 -11.52 -10.44 18.75
CA SER A 55 -10.36 -10.75 17.90
C SER A 55 -10.54 -10.21 16.48
N ASP A 56 -11.76 -10.28 15.92
CA ASP A 56 -12.04 -9.70 14.61
C ASP A 56 -11.88 -8.18 14.62
N GLU A 57 -12.46 -7.51 15.62
CA GLU A 57 -12.35 -6.07 15.79
C GLU A 57 -10.88 -5.64 15.93
N PHE A 58 -10.11 -6.35 16.76
CA PHE A 58 -8.68 -6.08 16.94
C PHE A 58 -7.91 -6.16 15.61
N ILE A 59 -8.08 -7.25 14.85
CA ILE A 59 -7.38 -7.46 13.58
C ILE A 59 -7.81 -6.40 12.55
N ARG A 60 -9.12 -6.11 12.46
CA ARG A 60 -9.65 -5.04 11.57
C ARG A 60 -9.05 -3.68 11.90
N ASN A 61 -8.99 -3.34 13.19
CA ASN A 61 -8.43 -2.07 13.64
C ASN A 61 -6.94 -1.96 13.37
N ALA A 62 -6.18 -3.03 13.58
CA ALA A 62 -4.75 -3.08 13.29
C ALA A 62 -4.48 -2.91 11.79
N TRP A 63 -5.20 -3.64 10.94
CA TRP A 63 -5.09 -3.54 9.49
C TRP A 63 -5.50 -2.17 8.95
N SER A 64 -6.66 -1.65 9.41
CA SER A 64 -7.22 -0.38 8.94
C SER A 64 -6.22 0.77 9.08
N LYS A 65 -5.47 0.82 10.19
CA LYS A 65 -4.45 1.83 10.43
C LYS A 65 -3.31 1.79 9.40
N THR A 66 -2.70 0.62 9.18
CA THR A 66 -1.57 0.49 8.25
C THR A 66 -2.01 0.63 6.78
N ARG A 67 -3.18 0.10 6.44
CA ARG A 67 -3.81 0.23 5.13
C ARG A 67 -4.10 1.70 4.80
N LYS A 68 -4.72 2.43 5.71
CA LYS A 68 -5.02 3.86 5.53
C LYS A 68 -3.75 4.66 5.28
N ARG A 69 -2.72 4.44 6.09
CA ARG A 69 -1.41 5.09 5.93
C ARG A 69 -0.78 4.81 4.56
N ALA A 70 -0.85 3.56 4.07
CA ALA A 70 -0.35 3.22 2.74
C ALA A 70 -1.11 3.95 1.62
N LEU A 71 -2.44 3.98 1.68
CA LEU A 71 -3.28 4.67 0.70
C LEU A 71 -3.04 6.19 0.72
N GLU A 72 -2.89 6.79 1.89
CA GLU A 72 -2.54 8.21 2.04
C GLU A 72 -1.16 8.54 1.46
N ALA A 73 -0.16 7.67 1.70
CA ALA A 73 1.17 7.83 1.11
C ALA A 73 1.15 7.74 -0.42
N MET A 74 0.38 6.80 -0.98
CA MET A 74 0.19 6.70 -2.43
C MET A 74 -0.53 7.93 -2.99
N ALA A 75 -1.60 8.39 -2.34
CA ALA A 75 -2.32 9.59 -2.75
C ALA A 75 -1.40 10.84 -2.73
N GLY A 76 -0.58 10.99 -1.68
CA GLY A 76 0.41 12.06 -1.58
C GLY A 76 1.50 11.99 -2.65
N ALA A 77 1.80 10.80 -3.19
CA ALA A 77 2.70 10.59 -4.31
C ALA A 77 1.99 10.66 -5.69
N ASN A 78 0.78 11.24 -5.75
CA ASN A 78 0.00 11.40 -6.99
C ASN A 78 -0.30 10.09 -7.73
N TRP A 79 -0.58 8.99 -7.00
CA TRP A 79 -1.07 7.76 -7.63
C TRP A 79 -2.39 7.99 -8.40
N PRO A 80 -2.64 7.27 -9.50
CA PRO A 80 -3.92 7.28 -10.17
C PRO A 80 -5.08 6.92 -9.22
N LYS A 81 -6.18 7.68 -9.29
CA LYS A 81 -7.36 7.45 -8.42
C LYS A 81 -7.95 6.05 -8.60
N ASP A 82 -7.95 5.53 -9.82
CA ASP A 82 -8.46 4.18 -10.11
C ASP A 82 -7.59 3.09 -9.47
N ASP A 83 -6.28 3.31 -9.40
CA ASP A 83 -5.36 2.40 -8.70
C ASP A 83 -5.58 2.46 -7.18
N LEU A 84 -5.77 3.66 -6.61
CA LEU A 84 -6.11 3.83 -5.20
C LEU A 84 -7.43 3.13 -4.86
N ALA A 85 -8.47 3.34 -5.67
CA ALA A 85 -9.78 2.73 -5.49
C ALA A 85 -9.71 1.19 -5.60
N ARG A 86 -8.95 0.68 -6.58
CA ARG A 86 -8.70 -0.77 -6.72
C ARG A 86 -8.04 -1.34 -5.47
N TRP A 87 -6.97 -0.71 -5.00
CA TRP A 87 -6.29 -1.17 -3.79
C TRP A 87 -7.15 -1.04 -2.55
N GLN A 88 -7.89 0.05 -2.41
CA GLN A 88 -8.86 0.25 -1.34
C GLN A 88 -9.86 -0.92 -1.32
N SER A 89 -10.58 -1.17 -2.41
CA SER A 89 -11.57 -2.26 -2.47
C SER A 89 -10.96 -3.63 -2.17
N ARG A 90 -9.82 -3.94 -2.78
CA ARG A 90 -9.20 -5.27 -2.68
C ARG A 90 -8.55 -5.54 -1.31
N SER A 91 -8.25 -4.48 -0.56
CA SER A 91 -7.69 -4.54 0.80
C SER A 91 -8.76 -4.42 1.89
N GLU A 92 -10.05 -4.40 1.57
CA GLU A 92 -11.08 -4.48 2.62
C GLU A 92 -11.02 -5.85 3.32
N PRO A 93 -11.15 -5.92 4.66
CA PRO A 93 -11.14 -7.19 5.39
C PRO A 93 -12.05 -8.26 4.79
N ASP A 94 -13.27 -7.87 4.41
CA ASP A 94 -14.25 -8.80 3.84
C ASP A 94 -13.90 -9.26 2.42
N ALA A 95 -13.11 -8.48 1.68
CA ALA A 95 -12.59 -8.89 0.37
C ALA A 95 -11.37 -9.82 0.47
N MET A 96 -10.68 -9.83 1.62
CA MET A 96 -9.50 -10.67 1.87
C MET A 96 -9.85 -12.02 2.51
N ARG A 97 -11.07 -12.16 3.05
CA ARG A 97 -11.58 -13.41 3.59
C ARG A 97 -11.89 -14.40 2.46
N LEU A 98 -11.85 -15.69 2.80
CA LEU A 98 -12.51 -16.68 1.96
C LEU A 98 -14.02 -16.36 1.86
N PRO A 99 -14.67 -16.66 0.72
CA PRO A 99 -16.11 -16.50 0.55
C PRO A 99 -16.91 -17.14 1.69
N LEU A 100 -18.00 -16.51 2.13
CA LEU A 100 -18.82 -16.99 3.25
C LEU A 100 -19.45 -18.37 3.01
N ASP A 101 -19.65 -18.73 1.75
CA ASP A 101 -20.15 -20.03 1.31
C ASP A 101 -19.04 -21.09 1.14
N THR A 102 -17.79 -20.77 1.49
CA THR A 102 -16.68 -21.72 1.42
C THR A 102 -16.94 -22.91 2.35
N PRO A 103 -16.93 -24.16 1.84
CA PRO A 103 -17.13 -25.33 2.68
C PRO A 103 -16.11 -25.40 3.81
N PHE A 104 -16.52 -25.76 5.02
CA PHE A 104 -15.65 -25.77 6.20
C PHE A 104 -14.35 -26.57 6.00
N ALA A 105 -14.41 -27.71 5.32
CA ALA A 105 -13.22 -28.51 4.99
C ALA A 105 -12.18 -27.73 4.15
N LYS A 106 -12.63 -26.82 3.28
CA LYS A 106 -11.75 -25.94 2.50
C LYS A 106 -11.15 -24.84 3.35
N VAL A 107 -11.89 -24.30 4.31
CA VAL A 107 -11.37 -23.35 5.31
C VAL A 107 -10.27 -24.00 6.14
N ILE A 108 -10.51 -25.20 6.69
CA ILE A 108 -9.50 -25.96 7.44
C ILE A 108 -8.26 -26.24 6.57
N ALA A 109 -8.45 -26.69 5.34
CA ALA A 109 -7.34 -26.95 4.44
C ALA A 109 -6.55 -25.66 4.10
N TYR A 110 -7.23 -24.52 3.96
CA TYR A 110 -6.58 -23.23 3.76
C TYR A 110 -5.75 -22.83 4.98
N CYS A 111 -6.33 -22.84 6.18
CA CYS A 111 -5.65 -22.47 7.41
C CYS A 111 -4.48 -23.42 7.75
N SER A 112 -4.60 -24.71 7.42
CA SER A 112 -3.55 -25.71 7.68
C SER A 112 -2.32 -25.58 6.76
N ARG A 113 -2.50 -25.01 5.55
CA ARG A 113 -1.39 -24.79 4.61
C ARG A 113 -0.55 -23.56 4.96
N ARG A 114 -1.10 -22.61 5.73
CA ARG A 114 -0.44 -21.36 6.11
C ARG A 114 -0.06 -21.38 7.59
N LYS A 115 0.79 -22.33 7.99
CA LYS A 115 1.05 -22.60 9.42
C LYS A 115 1.67 -21.42 10.18
N ASP A 116 2.27 -20.50 9.45
CA ASP A 116 2.85 -19.24 9.92
C ASP A 116 1.81 -18.24 10.41
N TRP A 117 0.56 -18.25 9.94
CA TRP A 117 -0.45 -17.25 10.37
C TRP A 117 -0.67 -17.26 11.89
N VAL A 118 -0.55 -18.42 12.54
CA VAL A 118 -0.68 -18.55 14.00
C VAL A 118 0.47 -17.81 14.68
N GLU A 119 1.70 -18.05 14.24
CA GLU A 119 2.89 -17.39 14.78
C GLU A 119 2.84 -15.87 14.56
N HIS A 120 2.44 -15.43 13.37
CA HIS A 120 2.28 -14.03 13.02
C HIS A 120 1.20 -13.35 13.88
N SER A 121 0.10 -14.06 14.17
CA SER A 121 -0.98 -13.55 15.04
C SER A 121 -0.52 -13.32 16.48
N PHE A 122 0.31 -14.21 17.03
CA PHE A 122 0.83 -14.08 18.39
C PHE A 122 1.93 -13.03 18.53
N LYS A 123 2.79 -12.91 17.52
CA LYS A 123 3.90 -11.95 17.52
C LYS A 123 3.49 -10.55 17.10
N VAL A 124 2.32 -10.40 16.49
CA VAL A 124 1.86 -9.15 15.84
C VAL A 124 2.91 -8.66 14.81
N ASP A 125 3.65 -9.61 14.23
CA ASP A 125 4.73 -9.36 13.27
C ASP A 125 4.18 -9.42 11.85
N MET A 126 3.28 -8.48 11.56
CA MET A 126 2.64 -8.36 10.26
C MET A 126 3.34 -7.28 9.45
N LEU A 127 3.41 -7.45 8.12
CA LEU A 127 4.02 -6.46 7.25
C LEU A 127 3.40 -5.06 7.49
N PRO A 128 4.17 -4.06 7.96
CA PRO A 128 3.66 -2.71 8.21
C PRO A 128 3.57 -1.92 6.90
N ILE A 129 2.64 -2.32 6.03
CA ILE A 129 2.55 -1.82 4.64
C ILE A 129 2.59 -0.29 4.53
N GLY A 130 1.96 0.44 5.45
CA GLY A 130 2.03 1.91 5.46
C GLY A 130 3.47 2.45 5.50
N ALA A 131 4.30 1.90 6.39
CA ALA A 131 5.69 2.33 6.52
C ALA A 131 6.55 1.92 5.32
N GLU A 132 6.33 0.71 4.78
CA GLU A 132 7.09 0.21 3.63
C GLU A 132 6.73 0.93 2.33
N VAL A 133 5.45 1.26 2.12
CA VAL A 133 5.02 2.08 1.00
C VAL A 133 5.65 3.47 1.10
N GLU A 134 5.57 4.14 2.25
CA GLU A 134 6.23 5.44 2.44
C GLU A 134 7.72 5.39 2.12
N LYS A 135 8.42 4.35 2.57
CA LYS A 135 9.85 4.17 2.31
C LYS A 135 10.17 4.09 0.81
N ILE A 136 9.35 3.41 0.01
CA ILE A 136 9.53 3.31 -1.44
C ILE A 136 9.23 4.64 -2.14
N LEU A 137 8.27 5.40 -1.60
CA LEU A 137 7.77 6.63 -2.21
C LEU A 137 8.50 7.89 -1.79
N LYS A 138 9.37 7.80 -0.77
CA LYS A 138 10.26 8.90 -0.42
C LYS A 138 11.04 9.36 -1.66
N PRO A 139 11.05 10.67 -1.96
CA PRO A 139 11.90 11.22 -2.99
C PRO A 139 13.35 10.82 -2.72
N VAL A 140 14.06 10.35 -3.74
CA VAL A 140 15.52 10.18 -3.65
C VAL A 140 16.11 11.57 -3.56
N THR A 141 16.39 12.05 -2.35
CA THR A 141 17.22 13.24 -2.15
C THR A 141 18.62 12.86 -2.60
N VAL A 142 19.00 13.30 -3.80
CA VAL A 142 20.40 13.27 -4.24
C VAL A 142 21.15 14.30 -3.37
N PRO A 143 22.16 13.89 -2.60
CA PRO A 143 22.96 14.81 -1.78
C PRO A 143 23.75 15.80 -2.64
#